data_AF-A0A3D1AUW4-F1
#
_entry.id   AF-A0A3D1AUW4-F1
#
_cell.length_a   1.000
_cell.length_b   1.000
_cell.length_c   1.000
_cell.angle_alpha   90.00
_cell.angle_beta   90.00
_cell.angle_gamma   90.00
#
_symmetry.space_group_name_H-M   'P 1'
#
loop_
_entity.id
_entity.type
_entity.pdbx_description
1 polymer ?
#
loop_
_entity_poly.entity_id
_entity_poly.type
_entity_poly.pdbx_seq_one_letter_code
_entity_poly.pdbx_strand_id
1 'polypeptide(L)'
;MRWFLAALLLPTAVWGQEEHQHHHPAGALGSVNFATSCTPAAQTQFTRAVALLHSFGYEEARKAFTDAAATDAACPMAHWGVAMTWYHPIWAPPTRDESQQGAAAILRAGATPAQTAREQAFIDALALFYKDWQTVDHRTRATAYEKAMAKIHARYPADDEVTIFYALSILGNLDQNDKTHAKQKNAAKLLNAVLPRNLNHPGVVHYIIHSDDYPDLAELALPA
;
A
#
# COMPACT_ATOMS: atom_id res chain seq x y z
N MET A 1 -81.78 -10.03 18.18
CA MET A 1 -80.75 -9.87 17.13
C MET A 1 -79.49 -9.34 17.78
N ARG A 2 -78.48 -10.18 18.01
CA ARG A 2 -77.21 -9.80 18.67
C ARG A 2 -76.30 -9.16 17.62
N TRP A 3 -75.92 -7.90 17.82
CA TRP A 3 -74.90 -7.23 17.00
C TRP A 3 -73.55 -7.39 17.71
N PHE A 4 -72.62 -8.10 17.06
CA PHE A 4 -71.23 -8.26 17.52
C PHE A 4 -70.42 -7.01 17.16
N LEU A 5 -69.67 -6.49 18.12
CA LEU A 5 -68.59 -5.53 17.90
C LEU A 5 -67.44 -6.20 17.13
N ALA A 6 -66.99 -5.59 16.04
CA ALA A 6 -65.71 -5.90 15.42
C ALA A 6 -64.72 -4.77 15.77
N ALA A 7 -63.78 -5.05 16.67
CA ALA A 7 -62.66 -4.18 16.96
C ALA A 7 -61.56 -4.41 15.91
N LEU A 8 -61.25 -3.39 15.11
CA LEU A 8 -60.10 -3.39 14.20
C LEU A 8 -58.83 -3.14 15.02
N LEU A 9 -57.97 -4.17 15.13
CA LEU A 9 -56.61 -4.06 15.63
C LEU A 9 -55.69 -3.68 14.46
N LEU A 10 -55.09 -2.49 14.52
CA LEU A 10 -54.03 -2.06 13.61
C LEU A 10 -52.68 -2.61 14.12
N PRO A 11 -51.91 -3.34 13.31
CA PRO A 11 -50.56 -3.73 13.68
C PRO A 11 -49.61 -2.55 13.52
N THR A 12 -49.02 -2.07 14.61
CA THR A 12 -47.88 -1.15 14.57
C THR A 12 -46.65 -1.94 14.13
N ALA A 13 -46.16 -1.66 12.93
CA ALA A 13 -44.87 -2.15 12.47
C ALA A 13 -43.77 -1.54 13.36
N VAL A 14 -43.20 -2.34 14.26
CA VAL A 14 -41.99 -2.00 14.99
C VAL A 14 -40.84 -2.11 13.98
N TRP A 15 -40.37 -0.98 13.47
CA TRP A 15 -39.08 -0.91 12.81
C TRP A 15 -38.00 -0.96 13.90
N GLY A 16 -37.52 -2.17 14.19
CA GLY A 16 -36.25 -2.33 14.88
C GLY A 16 -35.14 -1.90 13.92
N GLN A 17 -34.56 -0.73 14.13
CA GLN A 17 -33.22 -0.45 13.61
C GLN A 17 -32.25 -1.24 14.49
N GLU A 18 -31.88 -2.45 14.07
CA GLU A 18 -30.61 -3.03 14.50
C GLU A 18 -29.50 -2.15 13.93
N GLU A 19 -28.99 -1.25 14.77
CA GLU A 19 -27.73 -0.60 14.52
C GLU A 19 -26.65 -1.70 14.59
N HIS A 20 -26.31 -2.27 13.43
CA HIS A 20 -25.19 -3.18 13.30
C HIS A 20 -23.89 -2.40 13.55
N GLN A 21 -23.57 -2.18 14.82
CA GLN A 21 -22.24 -1.80 15.25
C GLN A 21 -21.33 -3.01 15.02
N HIS A 22 -20.74 -3.07 13.82
CA HIS A 22 -19.60 -3.92 13.56
C HIS A 22 -18.41 -3.41 14.38
N HIS A 23 -18.36 -3.77 15.65
CA HIS A 23 -17.13 -3.70 16.42
C HIS A 23 -16.21 -4.81 15.91
N HIS A 24 -15.59 -4.56 14.76
CA HIS A 24 -14.45 -5.37 14.35
C HIS A 24 -13.37 -5.16 15.42
N PRO A 25 -12.94 -6.20 16.16
CA PRO A 25 -11.68 -6.09 16.88
C PRO A 25 -10.66 -5.65 15.83
N ALA A 26 -9.94 -4.55 16.09
CA ALA A 26 -8.96 -4.03 15.16
C ALA A 26 -8.07 -5.20 14.72
N GLY A 27 -8.28 -5.68 13.48
CA GLY A 27 -7.59 -6.85 12.97
C GLY A 27 -6.10 -6.62 13.09
N ALA A 28 -5.34 -7.64 13.47
CA ALA A 28 -3.89 -7.52 13.49
C ALA A 28 -3.41 -7.15 12.08
N LEU A 29 -2.73 -6.00 11.94
CA LEU A 29 -2.19 -5.48 10.66
C LEU A 29 -1.04 -6.34 10.09
N GLY A 30 -0.74 -7.48 10.69
CA GLY A 30 0.45 -8.26 10.39
C GLY A 30 1.73 -7.67 11.00
N SER A 31 2.89 -8.08 10.48
CA SER A 31 4.23 -7.69 10.93
C SER A 31 5.08 -7.26 9.73
N VAL A 32 5.73 -6.11 9.86
CA VAL A 32 6.60 -5.51 8.84
C VAL A 32 8.01 -5.36 9.42
N ASN A 33 9.04 -5.66 8.63
CA ASN A 33 10.43 -5.47 9.05
C ASN A 33 11.15 -4.50 8.12
N PHE A 34 10.84 -3.21 8.27
CA PHE A 34 11.45 -2.14 7.50
C PHE A 34 12.34 -1.30 8.42
N ALA A 35 13.62 -1.65 8.49
CA ALA A 35 14.60 -0.89 9.27
C ALA A 35 14.87 0.49 8.63
N THR A 36 14.87 1.52 9.48
CA THR A 36 15.20 2.90 9.14
C THR A 36 16.22 3.47 10.14
N SER A 37 16.76 4.64 9.83
CA SER A 37 17.63 5.42 10.70
C SER A 37 16.87 6.33 11.67
N CYS A 38 15.54 6.25 11.69
CA CYS A 38 14.70 7.09 12.52
C CYS A 38 14.85 6.73 14.00
N THR A 39 14.48 7.63 14.90
CA THR A 39 14.47 7.33 16.34
C THR A 39 13.61 6.09 16.64
N PRO A 40 13.87 5.34 17.73
CA PRO A 40 13.08 4.14 18.06
C PRO A 40 11.56 4.39 18.17
N ALA A 41 11.15 5.58 18.63
CA ALA A 41 9.75 5.97 18.70
C ALA A 41 9.16 6.16 17.29
N ALA A 42 9.84 6.92 16.42
CA ALA A 42 9.41 7.12 15.03
C ALA A 42 9.45 5.82 14.22
N GLN A 43 10.41 4.93 14.46
CA GLN A 43 10.49 3.61 13.82
C GLN A 43 9.23 2.77 14.13
N THR A 44 8.71 2.82 15.36
CA THR A 44 7.50 2.08 15.73
C THR A 44 6.28 2.58 14.95
N GLN A 45 6.12 3.91 14.85
CA GLN A 45 5.05 4.53 14.07
C GLN A 45 5.21 4.27 12.57
N PHE A 46 6.43 4.36 12.05
CA PHE A 46 6.79 4.08 10.67
C PHE A 46 6.45 2.62 10.30
N THR A 47 6.84 1.64 11.12
CA THR A 47 6.52 0.22 10.87
C THR A 47 5.02 -0.02 10.82
N ARG A 48 4.24 0.60 11.73
CA ARG A 48 2.77 0.54 11.68
C ARG A 48 2.22 1.19 10.40
N ALA A 49 2.77 2.32 9.99
CA ALA A 49 2.35 3.03 8.79
C ALA A 49 2.63 2.22 7.52
N VAL A 50 3.78 1.54 7.44
CA VAL A 50 4.10 0.62 6.33
C VAL A 50 3.14 -0.58 6.31
N ALA A 51 2.75 -1.12 7.47
CA ALA A 51 1.75 -2.19 7.52
C ALA A 51 0.40 -1.74 6.93
N LEU A 52 -0.07 -0.55 7.33
CA LEU A 52 -1.28 0.07 6.77
C LEU A 52 -1.15 0.34 5.26
N LEU A 53 0.00 0.83 4.82
CA LEU A 53 0.28 1.08 3.40
C LEU A 53 0.20 -0.22 2.59
N HIS A 54 0.77 -1.31 3.12
CA HIS A 54 0.70 -2.62 2.47
C HIS A 54 -0.72 -3.19 2.41
N SER A 55 -1.58 -2.85 3.37
CA SER A 55 -3.00 -3.17 3.36
C SER A 55 -3.86 -2.20 2.54
N PHE A 56 -3.24 -1.24 1.82
CA PHE A 56 -3.92 -0.17 1.08
C PHE A 56 -4.83 0.73 1.93
N GLY A 57 -4.57 0.84 3.23
CA GLY A 57 -5.14 1.85 4.12
C GLY A 57 -4.41 3.17 4.00
N TYR A 58 -4.46 3.80 2.81
CA TYR A 58 -3.61 4.94 2.46
C TYR A 58 -3.82 6.16 3.36
N GLU A 59 -5.06 6.44 3.78
CA GLU A 59 -5.35 7.59 4.64
C GLU A 59 -4.83 7.40 6.07
N GLU A 60 -5.00 6.22 6.64
CA GLU A 60 -4.49 5.85 7.96
C GLU A 60 -2.98 5.76 7.95
N ALA A 61 -2.40 5.17 6.89
CA ALA A 61 -0.96 5.13 6.69
C ALA A 61 -0.38 6.55 6.63
N ARG A 62 -1.05 7.47 5.91
CA ARG A 62 -0.61 8.87 5.79
C ARG A 62 -0.61 9.59 7.14
N LYS A 63 -1.66 9.39 7.95
CA LYS A 63 -1.71 9.91 9.32
C LYS A 63 -0.52 9.37 10.14
N ALA A 64 -0.31 8.06 10.12
CA ALA A 64 0.77 7.42 10.88
C ALA A 64 2.19 7.82 10.41
N PHE A 65 2.43 7.97 9.11
CA PHE A 65 3.71 8.51 8.62
C PHE A 65 3.91 9.98 8.98
N THR A 66 2.83 10.77 9.00
CA THR A 66 2.87 12.17 9.45
C THR A 66 3.22 12.25 10.94
N ASP A 67 2.64 11.38 11.76
CA ASP A 67 2.99 11.28 13.20
C ASP A 67 4.45 10.85 13.40
N ALA A 68 4.96 9.92 12.58
CA ALA A 68 6.37 9.53 12.59
C ALA A 68 7.30 10.71 12.24
N ALA A 69 6.93 11.51 11.23
CA ALA A 69 7.69 12.70 10.84
C ALA A 69 7.64 13.80 11.90
N ALA A 70 6.53 13.93 12.64
CA ALA A 70 6.43 14.86 13.77
C ALA A 70 7.26 14.39 14.98
N THR A 71 7.36 13.08 15.18
CA THR A 71 8.14 12.47 16.27
C THR A 71 9.65 12.54 16.00
N ASP A 72 10.06 12.41 14.73
CA ASP A 72 11.44 12.57 14.30
C ASP A 72 11.51 13.36 12.99
N ALA A 73 11.71 14.68 13.13
CA ALA A 73 11.84 15.58 11.97
C ALA A 73 13.10 15.31 11.12
N ALA A 74 14.07 14.56 11.64
CA ALA A 74 15.28 14.17 10.92
C ALA A 74 15.15 12.79 10.23
N CYS A 75 13.97 12.15 10.29
CA CYS A 75 13.67 10.88 9.63
C CYS A 75 13.17 11.12 8.19
N PRO A 76 14.03 11.03 7.16
CA PRO A 76 13.58 11.24 5.78
C PRO A 76 12.60 10.16 5.32
N MET A 77 12.68 8.96 5.89
CA MET A 77 11.79 7.86 5.55
C MET A 77 10.34 8.10 5.96
N ALA A 78 10.07 8.85 7.03
CA ALA A 78 8.70 9.20 7.39
C ALA A 78 8.05 10.08 6.30
N HIS A 79 8.80 11.04 5.74
CA HIS A 79 8.34 11.85 4.60
C HIS A 79 8.22 11.04 3.30
N TRP A 80 9.14 10.10 3.06
CA TRP A 80 9.00 9.14 1.96
C TRP A 80 7.71 8.34 2.08
N GLY A 81 7.37 7.88 3.29
CA GLY A 81 6.12 7.17 3.57
C GLY A 81 4.89 8.03 3.27
N VAL A 82 4.88 9.30 3.68
CA VAL A 82 3.82 10.25 3.29
C VAL A 82 3.71 10.33 1.76
N ALA A 83 4.82 10.43 1.04
CA ALA A 83 4.82 10.47 -0.42
C ALA A 83 4.28 9.17 -1.05
N MET A 84 4.62 8.00 -0.50
CA MET A 84 4.09 6.71 -0.98
C MET A 84 2.57 6.63 -0.85
N THR A 85 1.98 7.25 0.18
CA THR A 85 0.50 7.21 0.38
C THR A 85 -0.31 8.03 -0.61
N TRP A 86 0.34 8.76 -1.52
CA TRP A 86 -0.29 9.49 -2.62
C TRP A 86 -0.14 8.78 -3.96
N TYR A 87 0.66 7.71 -4.01
CA TYR A 87 0.78 6.85 -5.17
C TYR A 87 0.11 5.51 -4.84
N HIS A 88 -1.07 5.26 -5.44
CA HIS A 88 -1.81 4.01 -5.27
C HIS A 88 -1.51 3.09 -6.46
N PRO A 89 -0.51 2.18 -6.39
CA PRO A 89 0.10 1.64 -7.61
C PRO A 89 -0.86 0.81 -8.46
N ILE A 90 -1.78 0.10 -7.83
CA ILE A 90 -2.72 -0.80 -8.52
C ILE A 90 -4.13 -0.19 -8.67
N TRP A 91 -4.31 1.09 -8.37
CA TRP A 91 -5.59 1.80 -8.52
C TRP A 91 -5.50 2.83 -9.67
N ALA A 92 -6.45 3.76 -9.71
CA ALA A 92 -6.42 4.86 -10.67
C ALA A 92 -5.15 5.73 -10.48
N PRO A 93 -4.58 6.28 -11.58
CA PRO A 93 -3.50 7.26 -11.50
C PRO A 93 -3.83 8.41 -10.55
N PRO A 94 -2.84 8.95 -9.81
CA PRO A 94 -3.08 10.08 -8.92
C PRO A 94 -3.64 11.29 -9.67
N THR A 95 -4.61 11.97 -9.06
CA THR A 95 -5.12 13.26 -9.52
C THR A 95 -4.00 14.32 -9.49
N ARG A 96 -4.30 15.50 -10.05
CA ARG A 96 -3.36 16.63 -10.03
C ARG A 96 -3.00 17.06 -8.60
N ASP A 97 -3.99 17.08 -7.71
CA ASP A 97 -3.79 17.46 -6.31
C ASP A 97 -2.97 16.41 -5.55
N GLU A 98 -3.32 15.12 -5.68
CA GLU A 98 -2.56 14.02 -5.07
C GLU A 98 -1.10 14.00 -5.57
N SER A 99 -0.89 14.22 -6.87
CA SER A 99 0.46 14.32 -7.44
C SER A 99 1.24 15.50 -6.85
N GLN A 100 0.60 16.65 -6.63
CA GLN A 100 1.22 17.80 -5.98
C GLN A 100 1.59 17.49 -4.52
N GLN A 101 0.71 16.84 -3.76
CA GLN A 101 0.94 16.48 -2.36
C GLN A 101 2.06 15.44 -2.22
N GLY A 102 2.06 14.42 -3.06
CA GLY A 102 3.13 13.42 -3.11
C GLY A 102 4.47 14.00 -3.53
N ALA A 103 4.49 14.89 -4.53
CA ALA A 103 5.69 15.60 -4.96
C ALA A 103 6.27 16.48 -3.83
N ALA A 104 5.42 17.20 -3.10
CA ALA A 104 5.87 18.00 -1.96
C ALA A 104 6.43 17.12 -0.83
N ALA A 105 5.83 15.96 -0.57
CA ALA A 105 6.31 15.02 0.45
C ALA A 105 7.66 14.39 0.08
N ILE A 106 7.87 13.97 -1.18
CA ILE A 106 9.15 13.38 -1.59
C ILE A 106 10.27 14.42 -1.64
N LEU A 107 9.95 15.69 -1.96
CA LEU A 107 10.91 16.80 -1.84
C LEU A 107 11.34 17.00 -0.38
N ARG A 108 10.43 16.90 0.59
CA ARG A 108 10.79 16.93 2.02
C ARG A 108 11.67 15.75 2.42
N ALA A 109 11.36 14.54 1.93
CA ALA A 109 12.19 13.37 2.19
C ALA A 109 13.62 13.54 1.68
N GLY A 110 13.80 14.16 0.50
CA GLY A 110 15.12 14.45 -0.08
C GLY A 110 15.83 15.68 0.50
N ALA A 111 15.16 16.51 1.31
CA ALA A 111 15.76 17.69 1.93
C ALA A 111 16.66 17.33 3.13
N THR A 112 16.43 16.17 3.74
CA THR A 112 17.24 15.61 4.81
C THR A 112 18.07 14.45 4.25
N PRO A 113 19.41 14.47 4.38
CA PRO A 113 20.23 13.34 3.94
C PRO A 113 19.80 12.04 4.60
N ALA A 114 19.58 10.99 3.80
CA ALA A 114 19.37 9.65 4.32
C ALA A 114 20.64 9.13 4.98
N GLN A 115 20.50 8.46 6.12
CA GLN A 115 21.65 7.95 6.87
C GLN A 115 22.18 6.64 6.30
N THR A 116 21.37 5.94 5.49
CA THR A 116 21.78 4.70 4.83
C THR A 116 21.59 4.79 3.31
N ALA A 117 22.45 4.07 2.58
CA ALA A 117 22.32 3.97 1.12
C ALA A 117 21.01 3.30 0.67
N ARG A 118 20.42 2.43 1.52
CA ARG A 118 19.14 1.78 1.26
C ARG A 118 18.00 2.78 1.27
N GLU A 119 17.93 3.61 2.31
CA GLU A 119 16.92 4.67 2.43
C GLU A 119 17.04 5.69 1.31
N GLN A 120 18.27 6.14 1.00
CA GLN A 120 18.49 7.04 -0.13
C GLN A 120 17.95 6.44 -1.43
N ALA A 121 18.18 5.14 -1.65
CA ALA A 121 17.72 4.47 -2.85
C ALA A 121 16.17 4.45 -2.94
N PHE A 122 15.45 4.20 -1.85
CA PHE A 122 13.98 4.28 -1.82
C PHE A 122 13.47 5.70 -2.13
N ILE A 123 14.11 6.72 -1.55
CA ILE A 123 13.78 8.13 -1.80
C ILE A 123 14.01 8.49 -3.26
N ASP A 124 15.18 8.17 -3.80
CA ASP A 124 15.55 8.45 -5.18
C ASP A 124 14.62 7.73 -6.18
N ALA A 125 14.27 6.47 -5.90
CA ALA A 125 13.34 5.73 -6.73
C ALA A 125 11.97 6.41 -6.79
N LEU A 126 11.37 6.72 -5.64
CA LEU A 126 10.06 7.37 -5.61
C LEU A 126 10.09 8.79 -6.17
N ALA A 127 11.21 9.51 -6.01
CA ALA A 127 11.38 10.83 -6.62
C ALA A 127 11.26 10.78 -8.14
N LEU A 128 11.67 9.69 -8.79
CA LEU A 128 11.46 9.51 -10.25
C LEU A 128 9.98 9.39 -10.62
N PHE A 129 9.14 8.84 -9.75
CA PHE A 129 7.69 8.81 -10.00
C PHE A 129 7.08 10.21 -9.95
N TYR A 130 7.54 11.07 -9.05
CA TYR A 130 7.02 12.43 -8.91
C TYR A 130 7.74 13.47 -9.78
N LYS A 131 8.84 13.10 -10.43
CA LYS A 131 9.55 14.00 -11.35
C LYS A 131 8.65 14.36 -12.54
N ASP A 132 8.58 15.65 -12.84
CA ASP A 132 7.86 16.23 -13.98
C ASP A 132 6.40 15.76 -14.08
N TRP A 133 5.75 15.50 -12.93
CA TRP A 133 4.41 14.93 -12.84
C TRP A 133 3.33 15.77 -13.55
N GLN A 134 3.59 17.06 -13.78
CA GLN A 134 2.70 17.98 -14.47
C GLN A 134 2.68 17.78 -15.98
N THR A 135 3.75 17.22 -16.56
CA THR A 135 3.97 17.17 -18.02
C THR A 135 4.24 15.77 -18.54
N VAL A 136 4.73 14.86 -17.70
CA VAL A 136 5.03 13.47 -18.08
C VAL A 136 3.90 12.56 -17.66
N ASP A 137 3.45 11.71 -18.59
CA ASP A 137 2.36 10.78 -18.37
C ASP A 137 2.66 9.77 -17.25
N HIS A 138 1.59 9.24 -16.66
CA HIS A 138 1.67 8.32 -15.53
C HIS A 138 2.49 7.06 -15.83
N ARG A 139 2.30 6.42 -17.00
CA ARG A 139 2.97 5.16 -17.36
C ARG A 139 4.48 5.36 -17.46
N THR A 140 4.92 6.47 -18.05
CA THR A 140 6.35 6.79 -18.13
C THR A 140 6.97 6.95 -16.74
N ARG A 141 6.29 7.64 -15.82
CA ARG A 141 6.74 7.83 -14.44
C ARG A 141 6.74 6.53 -13.63
N ALA A 142 5.68 5.72 -13.73
CA ALA A 142 5.60 4.40 -13.11
C ALA A 142 6.70 3.46 -13.63
N THR A 143 7.02 3.51 -14.93
CA THR A 143 8.12 2.74 -15.52
C THR A 143 9.48 3.18 -15.00
N ALA A 144 9.70 4.48 -14.79
CA ALA A 144 10.93 4.98 -14.19
C ALA A 144 11.11 4.48 -12.75
N TYR A 145 10.03 4.49 -11.97
CA TYR A 145 9.99 3.95 -10.61
C TYR A 145 10.25 2.44 -10.56
N GLU A 146 9.54 1.65 -11.37
CA GLU A 146 9.74 0.18 -11.46
C GLU A 146 11.19 -0.16 -11.81
N LYS A 147 11.79 0.53 -12.80
CA LYS A 147 13.20 0.34 -13.18
C LYS A 147 14.16 0.70 -12.05
N ALA A 148 13.84 1.72 -11.24
CA ALA A 148 14.64 2.07 -10.08
C ALA A 148 14.52 0.99 -9.00
N MET A 149 13.31 0.54 -8.68
CA MET A 149 13.07 -0.56 -7.74
C MET A 149 13.77 -1.86 -8.15
N ALA A 150 13.81 -2.18 -9.45
CA ALA A 150 14.57 -3.32 -9.96
C ALA A 150 16.07 -3.22 -9.63
N LYS A 151 16.66 -2.01 -9.72
CA LYS A 151 18.06 -1.77 -9.36
C LYS A 151 18.29 -1.89 -7.85
N ILE A 152 17.34 -1.44 -7.03
CA ILE A 152 17.41 -1.58 -5.57
C ILE A 152 17.37 -3.06 -5.20
N HIS A 153 16.44 -3.83 -5.77
CA HIS A 153 16.34 -5.27 -5.55
C HIS A 153 17.62 -6.01 -5.96
N ALA A 154 18.22 -5.66 -7.10
CA ALA A 154 19.51 -6.22 -7.51
C ALA A 154 20.66 -5.89 -6.54
N ARG A 155 20.62 -4.71 -5.89
CA ARG A 155 21.63 -4.28 -4.90
C ARG A 155 21.40 -4.88 -3.51
N TYR A 156 20.16 -5.16 -3.14
CA TYR A 156 19.75 -5.66 -1.84
C TYR A 156 18.91 -6.95 -1.99
N PRO A 157 19.45 -8.03 -2.57
CA PRO A 157 18.67 -9.23 -2.90
C PRO A 157 18.20 -10.03 -1.68
N ALA A 158 18.79 -9.80 -0.51
CA ALA A 158 18.39 -10.43 0.77
C ALA A 158 17.38 -9.59 1.56
N ASP A 159 16.99 -8.43 1.04
CA ASP A 159 16.04 -7.53 1.70
C ASP A 159 14.62 -7.82 1.22
N ASP A 160 13.84 -8.45 2.09
CA ASP A 160 12.49 -8.89 1.76
C ASP A 160 11.56 -7.69 1.49
N GLU A 161 11.66 -6.59 2.24
CA GLU A 161 10.87 -5.36 2.01
C GLU A 161 11.17 -4.73 0.65
N VAL A 162 12.45 -4.66 0.25
CA VAL A 162 12.84 -4.21 -1.10
C VAL A 162 12.18 -5.08 -2.16
N THR A 163 12.19 -6.40 -1.96
CA THR A 163 11.57 -7.36 -2.89
C THR A 163 10.06 -7.17 -2.98
N ILE A 164 9.39 -6.93 -1.84
CA ILE A 164 7.95 -6.69 -1.75
C ILE A 164 7.55 -5.39 -2.46
N PHE A 165 8.26 -4.28 -2.21
CA PHE A 165 8.01 -3.01 -2.92
C PHE A 165 8.36 -3.09 -4.41
N TYR A 166 9.36 -3.89 -4.80
CA TYR A 166 9.66 -4.12 -6.21
C TYR A 166 8.54 -4.89 -6.90
N ALA A 167 8.04 -5.98 -6.29
CA ALA A 167 6.89 -6.70 -6.79
C ALA A 167 5.66 -5.79 -6.94
N LEU A 168 5.37 -4.95 -5.94
CA LEU A 168 4.29 -3.96 -6.03
C LEU A 168 4.51 -2.95 -7.17
N SER A 169 5.75 -2.51 -7.41
CA SER A 169 6.04 -1.59 -8.53
C SER A 169 5.82 -2.24 -9.91
N ILE A 170 6.02 -3.55 -10.03
CA ILE A 170 5.70 -4.33 -11.24
C ILE A 170 4.18 -4.38 -11.43
N LEU A 171 3.43 -4.70 -10.38
CA LEU A 171 1.96 -4.76 -10.39
C LEU A 171 1.32 -3.39 -10.66
N GLY A 172 1.93 -2.31 -10.18
CA GLY A 172 1.50 -0.95 -10.51
C GLY A 172 1.86 -0.51 -11.93
N ASN A 173 2.58 -1.34 -12.68
CA ASN A 173 3.02 -1.01 -14.04
C ASN A 173 2.74 -2.13 -15.07
N LEU A 174 1.55 -2.75 -15.00
CA LEU A 174 1.09 -3.79 -15.95
C LEU A 174 0.64 -3.20 -17.30
N ASP A 175 0.91 -3.89 -18.40
CA ASP A 175 0.31 -3.61 -19.71
C ASP A 175 -1.01 -4.38 -19.83
N GLN A 176 -2.13 -3.67 -19.98
CA GLN A 176 -3.46 -4.27 -20.08
C GLN A 176 -3.65 -5.09 -21.37
N ASN A 177 -2.79 -4.88 -22.37
CA ASN A 177 -2.80 -5.63 -23.63
C ASN A 177 -1.95 -6.91 -23.56
N ASP A 178 -1.10 -7.07 -22.55
CA ASP A 178 -0.31 -8.30 -22.39
C ASP A 178 -1.18 -9.45 -21.87
N LYS A 179 -1.43 -10.44 -22.73
CA LYS A 179 -2.19 -11.66 -22.39
C LYS A 179 -1.30 -12.80 -21.89
N THR A 180 0.02 -12.63 -21.86
CA THR A 180 0.95 -13.64 -21.34
C THR A 180 1.05 -13.60 -19.81
N HIS A 181 0.62 -12.48 -19.21
CA HIS A 181 0.73 -12.17 -17.80
C HIS A 181 2.17 -12.24 -17.27
N ALA A 182 3.15 -11.84 -18.10
CA ALA A 182 4.56 -12.01 -17.78
C ALA A 182 4.97 -11.23 -16.51
N LYS A 183 4.46 -10.01 -16.36
CA LYS A 183 4.74 -9.17 -15.18
C LYS A 183 4.07 -9.70 -13.92
N GLN A 184 2.82 -10.13 -14.00
CA GLN A 184 2.08 -10.74 -12.90
C GLN A 184 2.80 -12.00 -12.39
N LYS A 185 3.14 -12.93 -13.29
CA LYS A 185 3.90 -14.15 -12.96
C LYS A 185 5.25 -13.83 -12.33
N ASN A 186 5.93 -12.76 -12.78
CA ASN A 186 7.18 -12.31 -12.20
C ASN A 186 6.99 -11.77 -10.76
N ALA A 187 5.96 -10.95 -10.53
CA ALA A 187 5.62 -10.45 -9.20
C ALA A 187 5.26 -11.61 -8.25
N ALA A 188 4.38 -12.52 -8.68
CA ALA A 188 4.03 -13.72 -7.92
C ALA A 188 5.27 -14.56 -7.56
N LYS A 189 6.19 -14.75 -8.50
CA LYS A 189 7.45 -15.49 -8.25
C LYS A 189 8.31 -14.81 -7.17
N LEU A 190 8.48 -13.49 -7.23
CA LEU A 190 9.25 -12.73 -6.24
C LEU A 190 8.60 -12.84 -4.85
N LEU A 191 7.28 -12.71 -4.77
CA LEU A 191 6.53 -12.75 -3.52
C LEU A 191 6.52 -14.16 -2.90
N ASN A 192 6.33 -15.21 -3.71
CA ASN A 192 6.42 -16.60 -3.26
C ASN A 192 7.82 -16.96 -2.71
N ALA A 193 8.88 -16.33 -3.21
CA ALA A 193 10.23 -16.55 -2.70
C ALA A 193 10.47 -15.94 -1.30
N VAL A 194 9.69 -14.92 -0.92
CA VAL A 194 9.79 -14.27 0.41
C VAL A 194 8.72 -14.76 1.40
N LEU A 195 7.61 -15.33 0.91
CA LEU A 195 6.49 -15.81 1.72
C LEU A 195 6.89 -16.72 2.90
N PRO A 196 7.77 -17.74 2.74
CA PRO A 196 8.13 -18.62 3.86
C PRO A 196 8.76 -17.91 5.06
N ARG A 197 9.35 -16.72 4.85
CA ARG A 197 9.95 -15.89 5.90
C ARG A 197 9.01 -14.78 6.41
N ASN A 198 7.89 -14.55 5.73
CA ASN A 198 7.04 -13.39 5.89
C ASN A 198 5.54 -13.75 5.94
N LEU A 199 5.18 -14.88 6.56
CA LEU A 199 3.81 -15.41 6.61
C LEU A 199 2.79 -14.42 7.22
N ASN A 200 3.22 -13.55 8.13
CA ASN A 200 2.36 -12.54 8.76
C ASN A 200 2.54 -11.14 8.15
N HIS A 201 3.25 -10.99 7.02
CA HIS A 201 3.48 -9.69 6.41
C HIS A 201 2.26 -9.25 5.58
N PRO A 202 1.67 -8.07 5.86
CA PRO A 202 0.41 -7.65 5.24
C PRO A 202 0.49 -7.49 3.71
N GLY A 203 1.67 -7.19 3.19
CA GLY A 203 1.88 -7.02 1.75
C GLY A 203 2.12 -8.32 0.98
N VAL A 204 2.64 -9.38 1.60
CA VAL A 204 3.11 -10.54 0.82
C VAL A 204 1.94 -11.32 0.22
N VAL A 205 1.06 -11.84 1.08
CA VAL A 205 -0.13 -12.59 0.64
C VAL A 205 -1.05 -11.69 -0.18
N HIS A 206 -1.24 -10.45 0.25
CA HIS A 206 -2.06 -9.47 -0.46
C HIS A 206 -1.60 -9.25 -1.91
N TYR A 207 -0.29 -9.11 -2.13
CA TYR A 207 0.24 -8.89 -3.48
C TYR A 207 0.33 -10.17 -4.30
N ILE A 208 0.38 -11.35 -3.68
CA ILE A 208 0.22 -12.62 -4.39
C ILE A 208 -1.19 -12.69 -4.96
N ILE A 209 -2.22 -12.39 -4.16
CA ILE A 209 -3.61 -12.32 -4.63
C ILE A 209 -3.73 -11.35 -5.80
N HIS A 210 -3.16 -10.15 -5.72
CA HIS A 210 -3.16 -9.18 -6.84
C HIS A 210 -2.28 -9.56 -8.04
N SER A 211 -1.37 -10.52 -7.87
CA SER A 211 -0.65 -11.09 -9.02
C SER A 211 -1.52 -12.09 -9.77
N ASP A 212 -2.46 -12.75 -9.07
CA ASP A 212 -3.21 -13.91 -9.56
C ASP A 212 -4.72 -13.64 -9.70
N ASP A 213 -5.20 -12.42 -9.44
CA ASP A 213 -6.61 -11.98 -9.54
C ASP A 213 -7.11 -11.81 -10.99
N TYR A 214 -6.59 -12.63 -11.90
CA TYR A 214 -6.96 -12.75 -13.30
C TYR A 214 -7.56 -14.14 -13.53
N PRO A 215 -8.65 -14.28 -14.30
CA PRO A 215 -9.30 -15.58 -14.52
C PRO A 215 -8.33 -16.69 -14.97
N ASP A 216 -7.37 -16.36 -15.83
CA ASP A 216 -6.38 -17.29 -16.37
C ASP A 216 -5.24 -17.64 -15.37
N LEU A 217 -5.15 -16.94 -14.24
CA LEU A 217 -4.13 -17.13 -13.20
C LEU A 217 -4.70 -17.66 -11.88
N ALA A 218 -6.02 -17.76 -11.73
CA ALA A 218 -6.67 -18.04 -10.45
C ALA A 218 -6.16 -19.31 -9.73
N GLU A 219 -5.75 -20.34 -10.47
CA GLU A 219 -5.18 -21.57 -9.89
C GLU A 219 -3.83 -21.34 -9.17
N LEU A 220 -3.07 -20.31 -9.54
CA LEU A 220 -1.78 -19.98 -8.94
C LEU A 220 -1.90 -19.39 -7.52
N ALA A 221 -3.06 -18.83 -7.17
CA ALA A 221 -3.31 -18.24 -5.86
C ALA A 221 -3.63 -19.28 -4.76
N LEU A 222 -3.94 -20.53 -5.13
CA LEU A 222 -4.39 -21.57 -4.19
C LEU A 222 -3.40 -21.95 -3.08
N PRO A 223 -2.06 -21.87 -3.25
CA PRO A 223 -1.10 -22.17 -2.19
C PRO A 223 -0.89 -21.04 -1.16
N ALA A 224 -1.48 -19.86 -1.38
CA ALA A 224 -1.26 -18.64 -0.58
C ALA A 224 -2.01 -18.63 0.76
#